data_AF-A0A9D0VKM1-F1
#
_entry.id   AF-A0A9D0VKM1-F1
#
_cell.length_a   1.000
_cell.length_b   1.000
_cell.length_c   1.000
_cell.angle_alpha   90.00
_cell.angle_beta   90.00
_cell.angle_gamma   90.00
#
_symmetry.space_group_name_H-M   'P 1'
#
loop_
_entity.id
_entity.type
_entity.pdbx_description
1 polymer ?
#
loop_
_entity_poly.entity_id
_entity_poly.type
_entity_poly.pdbx_seq_one_letter_code
_entity_poly.pdbx_strand_id
1 'polypeptide(L)'
;MSTTEDLVALWRVVAEAGGVDSYVQQQLVERGFLVDRRDTDRMSKAELGHYKKELKAEAAERRKLKAEAWAAYRSSHIVHIGEGVWWNDAATMDRWDLDEPEARAAENELPRIDGPTDLAEALGLTIGQLRWLSYHREAARSVHYVRFTIPKRDGSERPIWAPMPKLKEAQRWILRNVVEHLPVHGA
;
A
#
# COMPACT_ATOMS: atom_id res chain seq x y z
N MET A 1 -1.92 9.84 17.96
CA MET A 1 -1.99 9.26 16.60
C MET A 1 -0.84 8.28 16.52
N SER A 2 -1.07 7.02 16.14
CA SER A 2 0.01 6.05 15.97
C SER A 2 0.97 6.52 14.88
N THR A 3 2.27 6.36 15.09
CA THR A 3 3.31 6.70 14.14
C THR A 3 3.31 5.68 13.00
N THR A 4 3.86 6.04 11.82
CA THR A 4 4.02 5.07 10.71
C THR A 4 4.78 3.82 11.16
N GLU A 5 5.80 3.97 12.00
CA GLU A 5 6.57 2.86 12.55
C GLU A 5 5.71 1.92 13.42
N ASP A 6 4.84 2.49 14.27
CA ASP A 6 3.90 1.72 15.09
C ASP A 6 2.94 0.89 14.22
N LEU A 7 2.49 1.47 13.10
CA LEU A 7 1.58 0.79 12.17
C LEU A 7 2.28 -0.33 11.40
N VAL A 8 3.53 -0.15 10.99
CA VAL A 8 4.33 -1.20 10.36
C VAL A 8 4.60 -2.34 11.34
N ALA A 9 4.94 -2.03 12.59
CA ALA A 9 5.11 -3.03 13.65
C ALA A 9 3.82 -3.80 13.92
N LEU A 10 2.68 -3.10 14.00
CA LEU A 10 1.37 -3.72 14.14
C LEU A 10 1.06 -4.66 12.96
N TRP A 11 1.39 -4.28 11.73
CA TRP A 11 1.16 -5.15 10.58
C TRP A 11 1.97 -6.45 10.68
N ARG A 12 3.21 -6.41 11.17
CA ARG A 12 4.02 -7.63 11.40
C ARG A 12 3.33 -8.58 12.37
N VAL A 13 2.81 -8.06 13.47
CA VAL A 13 2.03 -8.86 14.45
C VAL A 13 0.77 -9.45 13.80
N VAL A 14 0.05 -8.68 12.99
CA VAL A 14 -1.14 -9.17 12.27
C VAL A 14 -0.77 -10.28 11.27
N ALA A 15 0.35 -10.15 10.57
CA ALA A 15 0.84 -11.15 9.64
C ALA A 15 1.25 -12.45 10.35
N GLU A 16 1.99 -12.34 11.46
CA GLU A 16 2.39 -13.48 12.31
C GLU A 16 1.19 -14.22 12.91
N ALA A 17 0.11 -13.50 13.24
CA ALA A 17 -1.14 -14.09 13.69
C ALA A 17 -1.89 -14.88 12.61
N GLY A 18 -1.43 -14.87 11.35
CA GLY A 18 -2.09 -15.53 10.22
C GLY A 18 -3.16 -14.67 9.55
N GLY A 19 -3.05 -13.34 9.65
CA GLY A 19 -3.91 -12.38 8.97
C GLY A 19 -4.90 -11.65 9.88
N VAL A 20 -5.65 -10.72 9.28
CA VAL A 20 -6.52 -9.77 10.01
C VAL A 20 -7.58 -10.48 10.84
N ASP A 21 -8.27 -11.49 10.29
CA ASP A 21 -9.35 -12.15 11.02
C ASP A 21 -8.83 -12.97 12.21
N SER A 22 -7.71 -13.68 12.04
CA SER A 22 -7.04 -14.41 13.11
C SER A 22 -6.56 -13.49 14.23
N TYR A 23 -5.89 -12.39 13.87
CA TYR A 23 -5.47 -11.34 14.82
C TYR A 23 -6.67 -10.79 15.60
N VAL A 24 -7.74 -10.41 14.91
CA VAL A 24 -8.95 -9.85 15.54
C VAL A 24 -9.60 -10.86 16.48
N GLN A 25 -9.66 -12.14 16.09
CA GLN A 25 -10.20 -13.20 16.94
C GLN A 25 -9.37 -13.36 18.23
N GLN A 26 -8.03 -13.43 18.11
CA GLN A 26 -7.14 -13.52 19.27
C GLN A 26 -7.31 -12.33 20.21
N GLN A 27 -7.37 -11.11 19.67
CA GLN A 27 -7.57 -9.89 20.44
C GLN A 27 -8.95 -9.83 21.13
N LEU A 28 -10.01 -10.34 20.51
CA LEU A 28 -11.33 -10.41 21.13
C LEU A 28 -11.35 -11.41 22.30
N VAL A 29 -10.62 -12.53 22.19
CA VAL A 29 -10.45 -13.51 23.28
C VAL A 29 -9.67 -12.87 24.43
N GLU A 30 -8.50 -12.30 24.14
CA GLU A 30 -7.61 -11.70 25.14
C GLU A 30 -8.30 -10.57 25.92
N ARG A 31 -9.08 -9.74 25.24
CA ARG A 31 -9.80 -8.61 25.85
C ARG A 31 -11.16 -9.01 26.46
N GLY A 32 -11.55 -10.28 26.39
CA GLY A 32 -12.81 -10.77 26.96
C GLY A 32 -14.08 -10.26 26.26
N PHE A 33 -13.98 -9.87 24.99
CA PHE A 33 -15.12 -9.42 24.19
C PHE A 33 -15.73 -10.53 23.32
N LEU A 34 -15.07 -11.70 23.19
CA LEU A 34 -15.61 -12.80 22.41
C LEU A 34 -16.86 -13.38 23.10
N VAL A 35 -18.00 -13.35 22.40
CA VAL A 35 -19.27 -13.89 22.92
C VAL A 35 -19.58 -15.24 22.28
N ASP A 36 -19.84 -16.24 23.11
CA ASP A 36 -20.34 -17.54 22.66
C ASP A 36 -21.69 -17.41 21.98
N ARG A 37 -21.83 -17.99 20.79
CA ARG A 37 -23.11 -18.01 20.07
C ARG A 37 -24.04 -19.02 20.74
N ARG A 38 -25.18 -18.54 21.25
CA ARG A 38 -26.19 -19.33 21.97
C ARG A 38 -27.56 -19.16 21.32
N ASP A 39 -28.39 -20.19 21.44
CA ASP A 39 -29.79 -20.17 21.00
C ASP A 39 -30.60 -19.16 21.83
N THR A 40 -31.32 -18.26 21.15
CA THR A 40 -32.10 -17.18 21.77
C THR A 40 -33.53 -17.58 22.11
N ASP A 41 -34.03 -18.70 21.60
CA ASP A 41 -35.45 -19.04 21.64
C ASP A 41 -35.99 -19.30 23.05
N ARG A 42 -35.10 -19.66 23.99
CA ARG A 42 -35.44 -19.94 25.40
C ARG A 42 -35.04 -18.83 26.37
N MET A 43 -34.47 -17.73 25.88
CA MET A 43 -33.99 -16.65 26.75
C MET A 43 -35.14 -15.78 27.26
N SER A 44 -35.09 -15.40 28.53
CA SER A 44 -35.96 -14.35 29.06
C SER A 44 -35.65 -12.99 28.40
N LYS A 45 -36.57 -12.03 28.49
CA LYS A 45 -36.36 -10.68 27.95
C LYS A 45 -35.13 -9.99 28.52
N ALA A 46 -34.81 -10.22 29.80
CA ALA A 46 -33.64 -9.66 30.46
C ALA A 46 -32.34 -10.29 29.95
N GLU A 47 -32.28 -11.63 29.88
CA GLU A 47 -31.14 -12.37 29.34
C GLU A 47 -30.87 -12.01 27.88
N LEU A 48 -31.93 -11.93 27.06
CA LEU A 48 -31.82 -11.50 25.67
C LEU A 48 -31.28 -10.06 25.56
N GLY A 49 -31.66 -9.17 26.48
CA GLY A 49 -31.15 -7.80 26.56
C GLY A 49 -29.65 -7.75 26.89
N HIS A 50 -29.21 -8.55 27.87
CA HIS A 50 -27.80 -8.70 28.22
C HIS A 50 -26.99 -9.29 27.07
N TYR A 51 -27.46 -10.38 26.46
CA TYR A 51 -26.80 -11.01 25.32
C TYR A 51 -26.67 -10.06 24.13
N LYS A 52 -27.72 -9.31 23.78
CA LYS A 52 -27.65 -8.27 22.74
C LYS A 52 -26.63 -7.17 23.07
N LYS A 53 -26.49 -6.79 24.34
CA LYS A 53 -25.50 -5.81 24.79
C LYS A 53 -24.08 -6.34 24.61
N GLU A 54 -23.83 -7.59 24.97
CA GLU A 54 -22.54 -8.27 24.78
C GLU A 54 -22.18 -8.37 23.29
N LEU A 55 -23.12 -8.84 22.46
CA LEU A 55 -22.93 -8.90 21.00
C LEU A 55 -22.62 -7.54 20.37
N LYS A 56 -23.28 -6.48 20.86
CA LYS A 56 -23.00 -5.11 20.42
C LYS A 56 -21.62 -4.63 20.85
N ALA A 57 -21.17 -5.01 22.05
CA ALA A 57 -19.82 -4.71 22.53
C ALA A 57 -18.75 -5.45 21.72
N GLU A 58 -18.93 -6.75 21.46
CA GLU A 58 -18.05 -7.54 20.58
C GLU A 58 -17.94 -6.90 19.20
N ALA A 59 -19.08 -6.57 18.58
CA ALA A 59 -19.11 -6.00 17.24
C ALA A 59 -18.43 -4.62 17.18
N ALA A 60 -18.57 -3.80 18.23
CA ALA A 60 -17.89 -2.52 18.33
C ALA A 60 -16.37 -2.70 18.44
N GLU A 61 -15.90 -3.62 19.27
CA GLU A 61 -14.46 -3.88 19.44
C GLU A 61 -13.85 -4.53 18.20
N ARG A 62 -14.54 -5.50 17.60
CA ARG A 62 -14.16 -6.12 16.33
C ARG A 62 -13.97 -5.08 15.22
N ARG A 63 -14.87 -4.10 15.14
CA ARG A 63 -14.77 -3.01 14.15
C ARG A 63 -13.54 -2.14 14.38
N LYS A 64 -13.21 -1.80 15.63
CA LYS A 64 -12.00 -1.03 15.98
C LYS A 64 -10.74 -1.80 15.59
N LEU A 65 -10.63 -3.05 16.02
CA LEU A 65 -9.48 -3.92 15.71
C LEU A 65 -9.30 -4.09 14.20
N LYS A 66 -10.37 -4.29 13.44
CA LYS A 66 -10.31 -4.34 11.97
C LYS A 66 -9.85 -3.02 11.35
N ALA A 67 -10.31 -1.88 11.87
CA ALA A 67 -9.89 -0.57 11.39
C ALA A 67 -8.40 -0.30 11.67
N GLU A 68 -7.91 -0.70 12.84
CA GLU A 68 -6.49 -0.63 13.23
C GLU A 68 -5.63 -1.53 12.34
N ALA A 69 -6.01 -2.80 12.19
CA ALA A 69 -5.30 -3.74 11.33
C ALA A 69 -5.32 -3.29 9.85
N TRP A 70 -6.41 -2.67 9.39
CA TRP A 70 -6.48 -2.09 8.05
C TRP A 70 -5.58 -0.86 7.88
N ALA A 71 -5.48 0.00 8.90
CA ALA A 71 -4.55 1.12 8.90
C ALA A 71 -3.09 0.63 8.82
N ALA A 72 -2.76 -0.42 9.58
CA ALA A 72 -1.48 -1.10 9.53
C ALA A 72 -1.21 -1.75 8.17
N TYR A 73 -2.19 -2.45 7.59
CA TYR A 73 -2.05 -3.01 6.25
C TYR A 73 -1.69 -1.92 5.22
N ARG A 74 -2.44 -0.82 5.21
CA ARG A 74 -2.21 0.32 4.30
C ARG A 74 -0.92 1.09 4.56
N SER A 75 -0.24 0.92 5.69
CA SER A 75 1.09 1.53 5.88
C SER A 75 2.21 0.75 5.18
N SER A 76 1.97 -0.52 4.87
CA SER A 76 2.96 -1.42 4.23
C SER A 76 2.56 -1.87 2.81
N HIS A 77 1.31 -1.65 2.40
CA HIS A 77 0.76 -2.14 1.13
C HIS A 77 0.21 -0.98 0.30
N ILE A 78 0.31 -1.07 -1.02
CA ILE A 78 -0.21 -0.06 -1.94
C ILE A 78 -1.73 -0.16 -2.05
N VAL A 79 -2.30 -1.36 -2.03
CA VAL A 79 -3.75 -1.69 -2.08
C VAL A 79 -4.42 -1.36 -3.40
N HIS A 80 -4.32 -0.10 -3.84
CA HIS A 80 -5.03 0.38 -5.02
C HIS A 80 -4.29 1.58 -5.63
N ILE A 81 -4.16 1.57 -6.96
CA ILE A 81 -3.46 2.59 -7.74
C ILE A 81 -4.35 3.25 -8.79
N GLY A 82 -5.66 3.20 -8.65
CA GLY A 82 -6.60 3.90 -9.52
C GLY A 82 -7.50 2.97 -10.34
N GLU A 83 -8.62 3.53 -10.79
CA GLU A 83 -9.57 2.84 -11.64
C GLU A 83 -8.93 2.45 -12.98
N GLY A 84 -9.26 1.26 -13.49
CA GLY A 84 -8.71 0.76 -14.76
C GLY A 84 -7.27 0.26 -14.69
N VAL A 85 -6.61 0.34 -13.53
CA VAL A 85 -5.26 -0.20 -13.32
C VAL A 85 -5.32 -1.40 -12.40
N TRP A 86 -4.84 -2.54 -12.89
CA TRP A 86 -4.72 -3.74 -12.08
C TRP A 86 -3.51 -3.65 -11.15
N TRP A 87 -3.72 -3.96 -9.87
CA TRP A 87 -2.68 -4.07 -8.87
C TRP A 87 -3.07 -5.10 -7.81
N ASN A 88 -2.10 -5.89 -7.37
CA ASN A 88 -2.27 -6.83 -6.27
C ASN A 88 -0.96 -6.87 -5.47
N ASP A 89 -1.00 -6.49 -4.19
CA ASP A 89 0.20 -6.48 -3.34
C ASP A 89 0.79 -7.88 -3.08
N ALA A 90 0.02 -8.95 -3.29
CA ALA A 90 0.45 -10.33 -3.11
C ALA A 90 0.89 -11.02 -4.41
N ALA A 91 0.75 -10.36 -5.57
CA ALA A 91 1.19 -10.93 -6.83
C ALA A 91 2.72 -10.79 -6.95
N THR A 92 3.41 -11.92 -7.12
CA THR A 92 4.86 -11.97 -7.20
C THR A 92 5.38 -12.37 -8.58
N MET A 93 4.73 -13.33 -9.25
CA MET A 93 5.07 -13.76 -10.60
C MET A 93 3.82 -14.04 -11.45
N ASP A 94 3.90 -13.75 -12.73
CA ASP A 94 2.93 -14.13 -13.75
C ASP A 94 3.59 -14.85 -14.95
N ARG A 95 2.78 -15.18 -15.96
CA ARG A 95 3.23 -15.97 -17.13
C ARG A 95 4.20 -15.23 -18.08
N TRP A 96 4.36 -13.93 -17.90
CA TRP A 96 5.20 -13.07 -18.73
C TRP A 96 6.55 -12.79 -18.09
N ASP A 97 6.76 -13.22 -16.85
CA ASP A 97 8.05 -13.16 -16.20
C ASP A 97 9.05 -14.11 -16.89
N LEU A 98 10.33 -13.75 -16.79
CA LEU A 98 11.43 -14.57 -17.27
C LEU A 98 11.59 -15.80 -16.36
N ASP A 99 12.22 -16.86 -16.87
CA ASP A 99 12.49 -18.06 -16.08
C ASP A 99 13.46 -17.79 -14.92
N GLU A 100 14.42 -16.86 -15.11
CA GLU A 100 15.44 -16.49 -14.13
C GLU A 100 15.56 -14.95 -14.00
N PRO A 101 14.55 -14.26 -13.46
CA PRO A 101 14.52 -12.80 -13.40
C PRO A 101 15.63 -12.25 -12.49
N GLU A 102 16.00 -12.95 -11.43
CA GLU A 102 17.07 -12.56 -10.52
C GLU A 102 18.45 -12.63 -11.18
N ALA A 103 18.70 -13.65 -12.02
CA ALA A 103 19.94 -13.75 -12.77
C ALA A 103 20.08 -12.57 -13.74
N ARG A 104 19.01 -12.24 -14.46
CA ARG A 104 19.00 -11.09 -15.37
C ARG A 104 19.15 -9.76 -14.62
N ALA A 105 18.54 -9.62 -13.44
CA ALA A 105 18.71 -8.44 -12.60
C ALA A 105 20.17 -8.29 -12.15
N ALA A 106 20.80 -9.38 -11.71
CA ALA A 106 22.21 -9.40 -11.31
C ALA A 106 23.17 -9.10 -12.48
N GLU A 107 22.92 -9.64 -13.67
CA GLU A 107 23.68 -9.33 -14.89
C GLU A 107 23.68 -7.84 -15.24
N ASN A 108 22.58 -7.14 -14.93
CA ASN A 108 22.44 -5.69 -15.15
C ASN A 108 22.66 -4.88 -13.86
N GLU A 109 23.27 -5.47 -12.82
CA GLU A 109 23.58 -4.78 -11.55
C GLU A 109 22.37 -4.06 -10.92
N LEU A 110 21.16 -4.56 -11.14
CA LEU A 110 19.93 -3.92 -10.68
C LEU A 110 19.75 -4.08 -9.17
N PRO A 111 19.23 -3.04 -8.47
CA PRO A 111 18.92 -3.14 -7.06
C PRO A 111 17.82 -4.18 -6.82
N ARG A 112 17.98 -4.95 -5.76
CA ARG A 112 16.96 -5.91 -5.33
C ARG A 112 15.75 -5.16 -4.76
N ILE A 113 14.62 -5.29 -5.44
CA ILE A 113 13.34 -4.68 -5.08
C ILE A 113 12.30 -5.79 -5.14
N ASP A 114 11.98 -6.39 -4.00
CA ASP A 114 11.06 -7.53 -3.94
C ASP A 114 9.60 -7.07 -3.79
N GLY A 115 9.38 -5.79 -3.47
CA GLY A 115 8.04 -5.24 -3.39
C GLY A 115 7.97 -3.73 -3.13
N PRO A 116 6.76 -3.19 -2.88
CA PRO A 116 6.55 -1.76 -2.72
C PRO A 116 7.28 -1.12 -1.55
N THR A 117 7.51 -1.87 -0.47
CA THR A 117 8.24 -1.37 0.71
C THR A 117 9.69 -1.10 0.35
N ASP A 118 10.36 -2.06 -0.31
CA ASP A 118 11.75 -1.92 -0.75
C ASP A 118 11.89 -0.79 -1.77
N LEU A 119 10.94 -0.68 -2.71
CA LEU A 119 10.92 0.42 -3.67
C LEU A 119 10.74 1.77 -2.97
N ALA A 120 9.84 1.87 -2.00
CA ALA A 120 9.63 3.11 -1.26
C ALA A 120 10.90 3.51 -0.49
N GLU A 121 11.55 2.56 0.19
CA GLU A 121 12.82 2.78 0.90
C GLU A 121 13.91 3.25 -0.07
N ALA A 122 14.09 2.55 -1.19
CA ALA A 122 15.07 2.88 -2.22
C ALA A 122 14.89 4.30 -2.78
N LEU A 123 13.64 4.75 -2.92
CA LEU A 123 13.30 6.10 -3.39
C LEU A 123 13.28 7.16 -2.27
N GLY A 124 13.47 6.79 -1.00
CA GLY A 124 13.34 7.71 0.13
C GLY A 124 11.90 8.20 0.35
N LEU A 125 10.92 7.36 0.03
CA LEU A 125 9.49 7.64 0.11
C LEU A 125 8.81 6.80 1.20
N THR A 126 7.68 7.29 1.70
CA THR A 126 6.74 6.42 2.42
C THR A 126 5.84 5.66 1.45
N ILE A 127 5.28 4.52 1.85
CA ILE A 127 4.27 3.79 1.05
C ILE A 127 3.11 4.71 0.61
N GLY A 128 2.66 5.61 1.49
CA GLY A 128 1.61 6.57 1.16
C GLY A 128 2.03 7.55 0.05
N GLN A 129 3.30 7.97 0.04
CA GLN A 129 3.85 8.82 -1.02
C GLN A 129 4.06 8.04 -2.32
N LEU A 130 4.57 6.80 -2.25
CA LEU A 130 4.70 5.93 -3.41
C LEU A 130 3.33 5.70 -4.07
N ARG A 131 2.32 5.35 -3.27
CA ARG A 131 0.93 5.23 -3.72
C ARG A 131 0.42 6.52 -4.37
N TRP A 132 0.74 7.67 -3.79
CA TRP A 132 0.34 8.97 -4.35
C TRP A 132 1.01 9.28 -5.70
N LEU A 133 2.28 8.89 -5.86
CA LEU A 133 3.00 9.03 -7.13
C LEU A 133 2.49 8.07 -8.21
N SER A 134 2.06 6.86 -7.82
CA SER A 134 1.61 5.82 -8.76
C SER A 134 0.11 5.81 -9.03
N TYR A 135 -0.68 6.67 -8.37
CA TYR A 135 -2.14 6.67 -8.50
C TYR A 135 -2.62 7.23 -9.85
N HIS A 136 -3.36 6.41 -10.59
CA HIS A 136 -4.00 6.75 -11.85
C HIS A 136 -5.42 7.30 -11.66
N ARG A 137 -5.78 8.27 -12.50
CA ARG A 137 -7.16 8.76 -12.69
C ARG A 137 -7.27 9.43 -14.06
N GLU A 138 -8.38 9.21 -14.77
CA GLU A 138 -8.58 9.79 -16.10
C GLU A 138 -8.56 11.32 -16.10
N ALA A 139 -9.33 11.95 -15.20
CA ALA A 139 -9.39 13.40 -15.06
C ALA A 139 -8.65 13.84 -13.79
N ALA A 140 -7.33 14.03 -13.88
CA ALA A 140 -6.49 14.47 -12.77
C ALA A 140 -6.71 15.95 -12.41
N ARG A 141 -7.19 16.23 -11.19
CA ARG A 141 -7.26 17.61 -10.64
C ARG A 141 -5.90 18.13 -10.18
N SER A 142 -4.98 17.23 -9.88
CA SER A 142 -3.61 17.51 -9.47
C SER A 142 -2.70 16.53 -10.19
N VAL A 143 -1.63 17.04 -10.77
CA VAL A 143 -0.61 16.27 -11.48
C VAL A 143 0.75 16.57 -10.85
N HIS A 144 1.68 15.62 -10.93
CA HIS A 144 3.02 15.75 -10.35
C HIS A 144 3.98 16.62 -11.17
N TYR A 145 3.43 17.50 -12.01
CA TYR A 145 4.18 18.37 -12.91
C TYR A 145 3.69 19.80 -12.84
N VAL A 146 4.62 20.73 -13.01
CA VAL A 146 4.34 22.16 -13.18
C VAL A 146 4.50 22.53 -14.64
N ARG A 147 3.51 23.22 -15.20
CA ARG A 147 3.53 23.71 -16.57
C ARG A 147 3.95 25.18 -16.62
N PHE A 148 4.88 25.50 -17.51
CA PHE A 148 5.28 26.88 -17.83
C PHE A 148 5.75 26.98 -19.27
N THR A 149 6.01 28.19 -19.77
CA THR A 149 6.55 28.42 -21.12
C THR A 149 7.96 29.01 -21.04
N ILE A 150 8.77 28.65 -22.03
CA ILE A 150 10.07 29.29 -22.28
C ILE A 150 10.13 29.76 -23.75
N PRO A 151 10.82 30.85 -24.08
CA PRO A 151 10.97 31.28 -25.46
C PRO A 151 11.85 30.32 -26.26
N LYS A 152 11.45 30.00 -27.49
CA LYS A 152 12.31 29.36 -28.49
C LYS A 152 13.22 30.41 -29.14
N ARG A 153 14.18 29.93 -29.94
CA ARG A 153 15.10 30.78 -30.70
C ARG A 153 14.38 31.74 -31.66
N ASP A 154 13.24 31.35 -32.21
CA ASP A 154 12.42 32.14 -33.14
C ASP A 154 11.43 33.09 -32.45
N GLY A 155 11.46 33.17 -31.11
CA GLY A 155 10.54 34.00 -30.31
C GLY A 155 9.19 33.35 -30.01
N SER A 156 8.88 32.18 -30.58
CA SER A 156 7.65 31.44 -30.24
C SER A 156 7.78 30.74 -28.88
N GLU A 157 6.66 30.46 -28.20
CA GLU A 157 6.68 29.78 -26.91
C GLU A 157 6.89 28.27 -27.04
N ARG A 158 7.65 27.69 -26.10
CA ARG A 158 7.76 26.25 -25.87
C ARG A 158 7.09 25.90 -24.54
N PRO A 159 6.00 25.12 -24.52
CA PRO A 159 5.45 24.61 -23.29
C PRO A 159 6.42 23.58 -22.68
N ILE A 160 6.65 23.69 -21.38
CA ILE A 160 7.46 22.77 -20.57
C ILE A 160 6.57 22.23 -19.46
N TRP A 161 6.69 20.92 -19.23
CA TRP A 161 6.17 20.24 -18.05
C TRP A 161 7.34 19.75 -17.23
N ALA A 162 7.59 20.37 -16.08
CA ALA A 162 8.68 19.96 -15.18
C ALA A 162 8.13 19.16 -14.00
N PRO A 163 8.73 18.01 -13.64
CA PRO A 163 8.29 17.24 -12.50
C PRO A 163 8.50 18.02 -11.20
N MET A 164 7.56 17.90 -10.28
CA MET A 164 7.70 18.42 -8.92
C MET A 164 8.89 17.76 -8.20
N PRO A 165 9.51 18.40 -7.18
CA PRO A 165 10.77 17.94 -6.60
C PRO A 165 10.80 16.46 -6.22
N LYS A 166 9.76 15.97 -5.55
CA LYS A 166 9.65 14.57 -5.11
C LYS A 166 9.61 13.57 -6.28
N LEU A 167 8.81 13.85 -7.31
CA LEU A 167 8.79 13.00 -8.51
C LEU A 167 10.13 13.07 -9.25
N LYS A 168 10.75 14.26 -9.32
CA LYS A 168 12.05 14.46 -9.97
C LYS A 168 13.17 13.67 -9.30
N GLU A 169 13.16 13.60 -7.97
CA GLU A 169 14.11 12.80 -7.18
C GLU A 169 13.92 11.31 -7.46
N ALA A 170 12.67 10.82 -7.42
CA ALA A 170 12.37 9.43 -7.75
C ALA A 170 12.80 9.07 -9.18
N GLN A 171 12.48 9.91 -10.17
CA GLN A 171 12.88 9.71 -11.57
C GLN A 171 14.40 9.69 -11.74
N ARG A 172 15.13 10.56 -11.04
CA ARG A 172 16.60 10.58 -11.08
C ARG A 172 17.22 9.35 -10.43
N TRP A 173 16.61 8.86 -9.36
CA TRP A 173 17.04 7.61 -8.74
C TRP A 173 16.83 6.44 -9.70
N ILE A 174 15.64 6.34 -10.32
CA ILE A 174 15.32 5.29 -11.30
C ILE A 174 16.28 5.35 -12.50
N LEU A 175 16.55 6.55 -13.01
CA LEU A 175 17.49 6.75 -14.10
C LEU A 175 18.85 6.13 -13.76
N ARG A 176 19.43 6.54 -12.63
CA ARG A 176 20.79 6.12 -12.25
C ARG A 176 20.91 4.67 -11.82
N ASN A 177 19.90 4.12 -11.15
CA ASN A 177 19.99 2.79 -10.52
C ASN A 177 19.32 1.69 -11.34
N VAL A 178 18.52 2.05 -12.35
CA VAL A 178 17.83 1.07 -13.19
C VAL A 178 18.15 1.34 -14.65
N VAL A 179 17.69 2.48 -15.19
CA VAL A 179 17.69 2.71 -16.65
C VAL A 179 19.10 2.76 -17.24
N GLU A 180 20.05 3.39 -16.56
CA GLU A 180 21.45 3.50 -17.03
C GLU A 180 22.21 2.17 -17.03
N HIS A 181 21.73 1.14 -16.32
CA HIS A 181 22.34 -0.18 -16.31
C HIS A 181 21.77 -1.11 -17.39
N LEU A 182 20.64 -0.74 -18.01
CA LEU A 182 20.03 -1.57 -19.05
C LEU A 182 20.72 -1.36 -20.40
N PRO A 183 20.85 -2.42 -21.21
CA PRO A 183 21.43 -2.31 -22.55
C PRO A 183 20.59 -1.36 -23.41
N VAL A 184 21.24 -0.35 -23.98
CA VAL A 184 20.60 0.52 -24.98
C VAL A 184 20.61 -0.23 -26.30
N HIS A 185 19.44 -0.52 -26.86
CA HIS A 185 19.37 -1.04 -28.22
C HIS A 185 20.03 -0.05 -29.18
N GLY A 186 21.04 -0.50 -29.93
CA GLY A 186 21.62 0.28 -31.02
C GLY A 186 20.53 0.56 -32.05
N ALA A 187 20.22 1.84 -32.25
CA ALA A 187 19.32 2.30 -33.31
C ALA A 187 19.93 2.08 -34.70
#